data_AF-A0A382Y928-F1
#
_entry.id   AF-A0A382Y928-F1
#
_cell.length_a   1.000
_cell.length_b   1.000
_cell.length_c   1.000
_cell.angle_alpha   90.00
_cell.angle_beta   90.00
_cell.angle_gamma   90.00
#
_symmetry.space_group_name_H-M   'P 1'
#
loop_
_entity.id
_entity.type
_entity.pdbx_description
1 polymer ?
#
loop_
_entity_poly.entity_id
_entity_poly.type
_entity_poly.pdbx_seq_one_letter_code
_entity_poly.pdbx_strand_id
1 'polypeptide(L)' 'MKSNKKSKISNSLRLYKKAGELIPGHTQLISRRSSQFAHGVNPIYASKSEGSRFV' A
#
# COMPACT_ATOMS: atom_id res chain seq x y z
N MET A 1 -15.04 10.22 -23.29
CA MET A 1 -15.40 9.82 -21.91
C MET A 1 -14.12 9.38 -21.20
N LYS A 2 -13.63 10.10 -20.16
CA LYS A 2 -12.41 9.71 -19.43
C LYS A 2 -12.71 8.47 -18.60
N SER A 3 -11.96 7.38 -18.80
CA SER A 3 -12.16 6.12 -18.08
C SER A 3 -12.12 6.36 -16.57
N ASN A 4 -13.10 5.81 -15.85
CA ASN A 4 -13.23 5.89 -14.40
C ASN A 4 -12.16 5.02 -13.70
N LYS A 5 -10.88 5.34 -13.92
CA LYS A 5 -9.73 4.56 -13.45
C LYS A 5 -9.54 4.89 -11.97
N LYS A 6 -10.03 4.02 -11.07
CA LYS A 6 -9.74 4.13 -9.63
C LYS A 6 -8.23 4.33 -9.46
N SER A 7 -7.85 5.43 -8.82
CA SER A 7 -6.45 5.76 -8.58
C SER A 7 -5.76 4.59 -7.86
N LYS A 8 -4.56 4.18 -8.30
CA LYS A 8 -3.77 3.11 -7.65
C LYS A 8 -3.62 3.38 -6.14
N ILE A 9 -3.55 4.65 -5.76
CA ILE A 9 -3.49 5.11 -4.36
C ILE A 9 -4.75 4.71 -3.58
N SER A 10 -5.94 4.88 -4.17
CA SER A 10 -7.20 4.54 -3.50
C SER A 10 -7.31 3.06 -3.13
N ASN A 11 -6.77 2.17 -3.96
CA ASN A 11 -6.72 0.75 -3.67
C ASN A 11 -5.73 0.42 -2.55
N SER A 12 -4.54 1.02 -2.56
CA SER A 12 -3.55 0.83 -1.50
C SER A 12 -4.06 1.32 -0.15
N LEU A 13 -4.75 2.46 -0.10
CA LEU A 13 -5.36 2.97 1.14
C LEU A 13 -6.47 2.05 1.65
N ARG A 14 -7.31 1.51 0.76
CA ARG A 14 -8.33 0.53 1.13
C ARG A 14 -7.72 -0.74 1.73
N LEU A 15 -6.65 -1.24 1.10
CA LEU A 15 -5.93 -2.43 1.59
C LEU A 15 -5.24 -2.14 2.92
N TYR A 16 -4.62 -0.97 3.07
CA TYR A 16 -4.01 -0.56 4.33
C TYR A 16 -5.03 -0.56 5.46
N LYS A 17 -6.20 0.06 5.26
CA LYS A 17 -7.28 0.06 6.26
C LYS A 17 -7.67 -1.36 6.67
N LYS A 18 -7.94 -2.23 5.69
CA LYS A 18 -8.29 -3.64 5.95
C LYS A 18 -7.15 -4.39 6.66
N ALA A 19 -5.90 -4.11 6.31
CA ALA A 19 -4.76 -4.74 6.96
C ALA A 19 -4.63 -4.29 8.42
N GLY A 20 -4.98 -3.05 8.75
CA GLY A 20 -5.02 -2.56 10.13
C GLY A 20 -6.06 -3.28 11.01
N GLU A 21 -7.14 -3.79 10.41
CA GLU A 21 -8.15 -4.58 11.11
C GLU A 21 -7.67 -6.00 11.44
N LEU A 22 -6.67 -6.52 10.71
CA LEU A 22 -6.25 -7.93 10.76
C LEU A 22 -4.82 -8.14 11.26
N ILE A 23 -3.94 -7.17 11.03
CA ILE A 23 -2.50 -7.28 11.25
C ILE A 23 -2.05 -6.09 12.11
N PRO A 24 -1.57 -6.34 13.35
CA PRO A 24 -0.98 -5.28 14.17
C PRO A 24 0.17 -4.57 13.43
N GLY A 25 0.01 -3.26 13.21
CA GLY A 25 0.97 -2.46 12.45
C GLY A 25 0.78 -2.54 10.91
N HIS A 26 -0.34 -3.06 10.41
CA HIS A 26 -0.78 -3.06 9.00
C HIS A 26 0.04 -3.95 8.04
N THR A 27 1.15 -4.51 8.49
CA THR A 27 2.02 -5.39 7.71
C THR A 27 2.71 -6.40 8.61
N GLN A 28 3.11 -7.54 8.05
CA GLN A 28 3.77 -8.61 8.78
C GLN A 28 5.23 -8.28 9.11
N LEU A 29 5.90 -7.47 8.26
CA LEU A 29 7.31 -7.12 8.42
C LEU A 29 7.43 -5.75 9.11
N ILE A 30 8.15 -5.72 10.24
CA ILE A 30 8.42 -4.48 10.98
C ILE A 30 9.07 -3.42 10.08
N SER A 31 10.06 -3.80 9.28
CA SER A 31 10.76 -2.91 8.33
C SER A 31 9.87 -2.27 7.26
N ARG A 32 8.64 -2.79 7.07
CA ARG A 32 7.67 -2.28 6.09
C ARG A 32 6.56 -1.45 6.72
N ARG A 33 6.59 -1.23 8.04
CA ARG A 33 5.60 -0.42 8.75
C ARG A 33 5.77 1.04 8.36
N SER A 34 4.73 1.61 7.76
CA SER A 34 4.74 3.02 7.34
C SER A 34 4.90 3.99 8.51
N SER A 35 4.41 3.60 9.70
CA SER A 35 4.51 4.36 10.94
C SER A 35 5.91 4.39 11.57
N GLN A 36 6.90 3.72 10.97
CA GLN A 36 8.28 3.71 11.49
C GLN A 36 9.30 4.06 10.40
N PHE A 37 9.19 3.41 9.23
CA PHE A 37 10.23 3.51 8.19
C PHE A 37 9.77 4.26 6.93
N ALA A 38 8.49 4.61 6.83
CA ALA A 38 7.94 5.35 5.69
C ALA A 38 7.11 6.57 6.13
N HIS A 39 7.58 7.29 7.16
CA HIS A 39 6.92 8.50 7.63
C HIS A 39 6.76 9.51 6.48
N GLY A 40 5.51 9.89 6.20
CA GLY A 40 5.16 10.83 5.13
C GLY A 40 4.89 10.21 3.75
N VAL A 41 5.05 8.90 3.58
CA VAL A 41 4.72 8.19 2.32
C VAL A 41 3.44 7.39 2.47
N ASN A 42 2.55 7.45 1.48
CA ASN A 42 1.35 6.63 1.43
C ASN A 42 1.73 5.13 1.47
N PRO A 43 1.05 4.29 2.27
CA PRO A 43 1.36 2.87 2.36
C PRO A 43 1.12 2.19 1.01
N ILE A 44 2.17 1.59 0.44
CA ILE A 44 2.11 0.95 -0.88
C ILE A 44 1.83 -0.54 -0.72
N TYR A 45 0.70 -0.99 -1.27
CA TYR A 45 0.41 -2.41 -1.50
C TYR A 45 0.57 -2.71 -2.99
N ALA A 46 1.73 -3.24 -3.37
CA ALA A 46 1.98 -3.68 -4.73
C ALA A 46 1.53 -5.13 -4.92
N SER A 47 0.88 -5.41 -6.06
CA SER A 47 0.49 -6.77 -6.45
C SER A 47 1.48 -7.44 -7.40
N LYS A 48 2.28 -6.65 -8.12
CA LYS A 48 3.26 -7.14 -9.09
C LYS A 48 4.46 -6.19 -9.18
N SER A 49 5.62 -6.75 -9.49
CA SER A 49 6.84 -6.03 -9.87
C SER A 49 7.49 -6.68 -11.08
N GLU A 50 8.22 -5.88 -11.85
CA GLU A 50 9.03 -6.34 -12.97
C GLU A 50 10.35 -5.56 -12.97
N GLY A 51 11.47 -6.28 -12.84
CA GLY A 51 12.79 -5.67 -12.68
C GLY A 51 12.83 -4.68 -11.51
N SER A 52 13.19 -3.43 -11.82
CA SER A 52 13.34 -2.34 -10.85
C SER A 52 12.04 -1.56 -10.57
N ARG A 53 10.87 -2.02 -11.04
CA ARG A 53 9.61 -1.25 -10.96
C ARG A 53 8.45 -2.09 -10.44
N PHE A 54 7.55 -1.43 -9.69
CA PHE A 54 6.21 -1.97 -9.42
C PHE A 54 5.29 -1.63 -10.59
N VAL A 55 4.53 -2.62 -11.08
CA VAL A 55 3.66 -2.49 -12.27
C VAL A 55 2.18 -2.53 -11.91
#